data_AF-A0AAU1AC02-F1
#
_entry.id   AF-A0AAU1AC02-F1
#
_cell.length_a   1.000
_cell.length_b   1.000
_cell.length_c   1.000
_cell.angle_alpha   90.00
_cell.angle_beta   90.00
_cell.angle_gamma   90.00
#
_symmetry.space_group_name_H-M   'P 1'
#
loop_
_entity.id
_entity.type
_entity.pdbx_description
1 polymer ?
#
loop_
_entity_poly.entity_id
_entity_poly.type
_entity_poly.pdbx_seq_one_letter_code
_entity_poly.pdbx_strand_id
1 'polypeptide(L)' 'MNPELAAAQACLRLMHTARAALSTSEPPATAAVLTVPIAEADEALSRAGLAGNEAWLLERIYGLGLEAEAP' A
#
# COMPACT_ATOMS: atom_id res chain seq x y z
N MET A 1 5.67 -5.02 -16.90
CA MET A 1 4.73 -4.45 -15.90
C MET A 1 5.29 -3.10 -15.47
N ASN A 2 4.48 -2.04 -15.45
CA ASN A 2 4.94 -0.72 -14.99
C ASN A 2 5.31 -0.84 -13.49
N PRO A 3 6.57 -0.59 -13.09
CA PRO A 3 7.00 -0.76 -11.71
C PRO A 3 6.30 0.19 -10.74
N GLU A 4 5.94 1.41 -11.17
CA GLU A 4 5.17 2.37 -10.37
C GLU A 4 3.74 1.85 -10.11
N LEU A 5 3.11 1.26 -11.13
CA LEU A 5 1.79 0.64 -10.98
C LEU A 5 1.84 -0.56 -10.03
N ALA A 6 2.90 -1.38 -10.12
CA ALA A 6 3.09 -2.51 -9.23
C ALA A 6 3.30 -2.06 -7.77
N ALA A 7 4.07 -0.99 -7.55
CA ALA A 7 4.23 -0.37 -6.23
C ALA A 7 2.90 0.15 -5.69
N ALA A 8 2.13 0.89 -6.50
CA ALA A 8 0.82 1.39 -6.10
C ALA A 8 -0.15 0.26 -5.71
N GLN A 9 -0.18 -0.83 -6.49
CA GLN A 9 -1.01 -2.00 -6.21
C GLN A 9 -0.58 -2.72 -4.93
N ALA A 10 0.73 -2.83 -4.67
CA ALA A 10 1.25 -3.44 -3.44
C ALA A 10 0.88 -2.59 -2.21
N CYS A 11 1.03 -1.26 -2.28
CA CYS A 11 0.62 -0.34 -1.21
C CYS A 11 -0.89 -0.43 -0.93
N LEU A 12 -1.74 -0.41 -1.96
CA LEU A 12 -3.19 -0.53 -1.79
C LEU A 12 -3.60 -1.85 -1.13
N ARG A 13 -2.95 -2.95 -1.53
CA ARG A 13 -3.18 -4.27 -0.95
C ARG A 13 -2.76 -4.32 0.51
N LEU A 14 -1.59 -3.79 0.85
CA LEU A 14 -1.14 -3.64 2.24
C LEU A 14 -2.16 -2.85 3.07
N MET A 15 -2.66 -1.73 2.56
CA MET A 15 -3.67 -0.92 3.25
C MET A 15 -5.00 -1.66 3.47
N HIS A 16 -5.46 -2.41 2.46
CA HIS A 16 -6.67 -3.24 2.59
C HIS A 16 -6.49 -4.35 3.63
N THR A 17 -5.34 -5.02 3.64
CA THR A 17 -5.03 -6.06 4.63
C THR A 17 -4.93 -5.47 6.03
N ALA A 18 -4.28 -4.31 6.20
CA ALA A 18 -4.21 -3.60 7.47
C ALA A 18 -5.60 -3.25 7.99
N ARG A 19 -6.48 -2.70 7.13
CA ARG A 19 -7.87 -2.40 7.50
C ARG A 19 -8.63 -3.65 7.95
N ALA A 20 -8.52 -4.75 7.22
CA ALA A 20 -9.18 -6.01 7.56
C ALA A 20 -8.68 -6.61 8.88
N ALA A 21 -7.36 -6.63 9.09
CA ALA A 21 -6.73 -7.16 10.30
C ALA A 21 -7.11 -6.33 11.54
N LEU A 22 -7.03 -5.00 11.44
CA LEU A 22 -7.40 -4.09 12.52
C LEU A 22 -8.89 -4.13 12.87
N SER A 23 -9.74 -4.54 11.93
CA SER A 23 -11.19 -4.65 12.17
C SER A 23 -11.59 -5.94 12.89
N THR A 24 -10.69 -6.93 12.99
CA THR A 24 -11.03 -8.30 13.41
C THR A 24 -10.09 -8.90 14.45
N SER A 25 -8.94 -8.29 14.72
CA SER A 25 -7.86 -8.93 15.48
C SER A 25 -7.20 -8.04 16.53
N GLU A 26 -6.78 -8.66 17.64
CA GLU A 26 -5.96 -8.04 18.67
C GLU A 26 -4.55 -7.70 18.13
N PRO A 27 -3.85 -6.68 18.69
CA PRO A 27 -2.62 -6.14 18.11
C PRO A 27 -1.52 -7.16 17.73
N PRO A 28 -1.22 -8.21 18.53
CA PRO A 28 -0.19 -9.18 18.18
C PRO A 28 -0.52 -10.02 16.94
N ALA A 29 -1.80 -10.35 16.74
CA ALA A 29 -2.26 -11.13 15.60
C ALA A 29 -2.28 -10.28 14.32
N THR A 30 -2.59 -8.98 14.44
CA THR A 30 -2.48 -8.02 13.33
C THR A 30 -1.05 -7.92 12.80
N ALA A 31 -0.05 -7.83 13.68
CA ALA A 31 1.36 -7.74 13.26
C ALA A 31 1.82 -8.96 12.44
N ALA A 32 1.41 -10.17 12.83
CA ALA A 32 1.74 -11.40 12.11
C ALA A 32 1.15 -11.41 10.69
N VAL A 33 -0.10 -10.97 10.53
CA VAL A 33 -0.80 -10.93 9.24
C VAL A 33 -0.18 -9.91 8.27
N LEU A 34 0.42 -8.83 8.79
CA LEU A 34 0.99 -7.77 7.96
C LEU A 34 2.43 -7.99 7.52
N THR A 35 3.14 -8.98 8.09
CA THR A 35 4.56 -9.22 7.79
C THR A 35 4.83 -9.40 6.30
N VAL A 36 4.05 -10.26 5.63
CA VAL A 36 4.24 -10.54 4.18
C VAL A 36 3.82 -9.34 3.31
N PRO A 37 2.63 -8.74 3.49
CA PRO A 37 2.24 -7.56 2.72
C PRO A 37 3.20 -6.35 2.85
N ILE A 38 3.83 -6.17 4.01
CA ILE A 38 4.85 -5.12 4.21
C ILE A 38 6.08 -5.41 3.34
N ALA A 39 6.63 -6.61 3.42
CA ALA A 39 7.82 -6.98 2.63
C ALA A 39 7.58 -6.87 1.12
N GLU A 40 6.40 -7.25 0.64
CA GLU A 40 6.04 -7.12 -0.77
C GLU A 40 5.88 -5.67 -1.22
N ALA A 41 5.35 -4.80 -0.36
CA ALA A 41 5.26 -3.37 -0.66
C ALA A 41 6.66 -2.75 -0.73
N ASP A 42 7.55 -3.07 0.22
CA ASP A 42 8.93 -2.60 0.25
C ASP A 42 9.71 -3.02 -1.00
N GLU A 43 9.56 -4.28 -1.43
CA GLU A 43 10.19 -4.77 -2.66
C GLU A 43 9.66 -4.02 -3.90
N ALA A 44 8.34 -3.83 -4.00
CA ALA A 44 7.75 -3.15 -5.13
C ALA A 44 8.18 -1.68 -5.20
N LEU A 45 8.25 -0.99 -4.06
CA LEU A 45 8.74 0.37 -3.94
C LEU A 45 10.22 0.48 -4.34
N SER A 46 11.06 -0.46 -3.88
CA SER A 46 12.47 -0.54 -4.26
C SER A 46 12.63 -0.69 -5.77
N ARG A 47 11.86 -1.60 -6.39
CA ARG A 47 11.89 -1.82 -7.84
C ARG A 47 11.38 -0.63 -8.66
N ALA A 48 10.53 0.22 -8.08
CA ALA A 48 10.07 1.45 -8.69
C ALA A 48 11.02 2.64 -8.47
N GLY A 49 12.08 2.49 -7.68
CA GLY A 49 12.94 3.61 -7.27
C GLY A 49 12.25 4.58 -6.30
N LEU A 50 11.21 4.11 -5.62
CA LEU A 50 10.36 4.89 -4.71
C LEU A 50 10.59 4.55 -3.22
N ALA A 51 11.58 3.71 -2.90
CA ALA A 51 11.96 3.46 -1.51
C ALA A 51 12.36 4.78 -0.83
N GLY A 52 11.73 5.10 0.31
CA GLY A 52 11.87 6.37 1.01
C GLY A 52 11.03 7.53 0.46
N ASN A 53 10.25 7.31 -0.61
CA ASN A 53 9.34 8.27 -1.24
C ASN A 53 7.88 7.80 -1.20
N GLU A 54 7.51 6.99 -0.21
CA GLU A 54 6.20 6.36 -0.10
C GLU A 54 5.08 7.39 0.06
N ALA A 55 5.34 8.46 0.82
CA ALA A 55 4.38 9.54 1.03
C ALA A 55 3.94 10.20 -0.29
N TRP A 56 4.90 10.50 -1.17
CA TRP A 56 4.62 11.06 -2.49
C TRP A 56 3.74 10.13 -3.33
N LEU A 57 4.04 8.82 -3.32
CA LEU A 57 3.24 7.83 -4.05
C LEU A 57 1.81 7.76 -3.50
N LEU A 58 1.65 7.74 -2.18
CA LEU A 58 0.34 7.71 -1.54
C LEU A 58 -0.48 8.96 -1.86
N GLU A 59 0.11 10.15 -1.81
CA GLU A 59 -0.54 11.40 -2.23
C GLU A 59 -1.03 11.33 -3.68
N ARG A 60 -0.22 10.78 -4.58
CA ARG A 60 -0.61 10.57 -5.98
C ARG A 60 -1.78 9.61 -6.12
N ILE A 61 -1.77 8.49 -5.39
CA ILE A 61 -2.86 7.50 -5.39
C ILE A 61 -4.17 8.14 -4.91
N TYR A 62 -4.13 8.90 -3.81
CA TYR A 62 -5.32 9.58 -3.30
C TYR A 62 -5.82 10.67 -4.25
N GLY A 63 -4.91 11.40 -4.92
CA GLY A 63 -5.27 12.38 -5.95
C GLY A 63 -6.02 11.75 -7.14
N LEU A 64 -5.67 10.52 -7.54
CA LEU A 64 -6.41 9.79 -8.58
C LEU A 64 -7.84 9.44 -8.15
N GLY A 65 -8.04 9.10 -6.88
CA GLY A 65 -9.37 8.82 -6.33
C GLY A 65 -10.27 10.06 -6.31
N LEU A 66 -9.70 11.24 -6.05
CA LEU A 66 -10.45 12.50 -6.03
C LEU A 66 -10.89 12.96 -7.44
N GLU A 67 -10.09 12.71 -8.48
CA GLU A 67 -10.49 13.02 -9.86
C GLU A 67 -11.58 12.08 -10.39
N ALA A 68 -11.62 10.83 -9.92
CA ALA A 68 -12.64 9.86 -10.31
C ALA A 68 -14.04 10.15 -9.73
N GLU A 69 -14.11 10.92 -8.64
CA GLU A 69 -15.36 11.29 -7.95
C GLU A 69 -15.93 12.64 -8.42
N ALA A 70 -15.28 13.32 -9.38
CA ALA A 70 -15.77 14.58 -9.94
C ALA A 70 -16.94 14.34 -10.95
N PRO A 71 -18.04 15.11 -10.85
CA PRO A 71 -19.29 14.87 -11.60
C PRO A 71 -19.21 15.20 -13.10
#